data_AF-A0AA36BUB1-F1
#
_entry.id   AF-A0AA36BUB1-F1
#
_cell.length_a   1.000
_cell.length_b   1.000
_cell.length_c   1.000
_cell.angle_alpha   90.00
_cell.angle_beta   90.00
_cell.angle_gamma   90.00
#
_symmetry.space_group_name_H-M   'P 1'
#
loop_
_entity.id
_entity.type
_entity.pdbx_description
1 polymer ?
#
loop_
_entity_poly.entity_id
_entity_poly.type
_entity_poly.pdbx_seq_one_letter_code
_entity_poly.pdbx_strand_id
1 'polypeptide(L)'
;MAVSRVRICTNFIHTQVLKPFFNRNVRTFSSCNSVASFKSAQSLHSHYPDSNLDPYSPPSSKHSSIDSDNNFTGYIPIDKLQISHMKSSGPGGQNVNKVNTKVEVRFHIQSATWIPSWIKTKVIEEGSKGPKIKNQNQA
;
A
#
# COMPACT_ATOMS: atom_id res chain seq x y z
N MET A 1 -7.86 8.71 -49.51
CA MET A 1 -7.52 10.09 -49.13
C MET A 1 -8.77 10.94 -49.20
N ALA A 2 -9.29 11.44 -48.07
CA ALA A 2 -10.10 12.66 -47.98
C ALA A 2 -10.39 12.90 -46.49
N VAL A 3 -9.90 14.02 -45.97
CA VAL A 3 -10.06 14.46 -44.58
C VAL A 3 -11.09 15.58 -44.59
N SER A 4 -12.17 15.46 -43.81
CA SER A 4 -13.16 16.53 -43.67
C SER A 4 -13.24 16.94 -42.20
N ARG A 5 -12.45 17.96 -41.84
CA ARG A 5 -12.54 18.64 -40.53
C ARG A 5 -13.63 19.71 -40.62
N VAL A 6 -14.70 19.52 -39.86
CA VAL A 6 -15.73 20.55 -39.65
C VAL A 6 -15.23 21.51 -38.57
N ARG A 7 -14.89 22.74 -38.98
CA ARG A 7 -14.69 23.88 -38.08
C ARG A 7 -16.03 24.59 -37.93
N ILE A 8 -16.59 24.59 -36.73
CA ILE A 8 -17.74 25.45 -36.40
C ILE A 8 -17.21 26.73 -35.77
N CYS A 9 -17.69 27.82 -36.35
CA CYS A 9 -17.19 29.17 -36.23
C CYS A 9 -17.53 29.82 -34.89
N THR A 10 -16.71 30.81 -34.57
CA THR A 10 -16.74 31.73 -33.43
C THR A 10 -18.04 32.51 -33.29
N ASN A 11 -18.62 32.54 -32.08
CA ASN A 11 -19.62 33.54 -31.74
C ASN A 11 -18.95 34.85 -31.29
N PHE A 12 -18.86 35.73 -32.28
CA PHE A 12 -18.65 37.16 -32.19
C PHE A 12 -19.91 37.81 -31.61
N ILE A 13 -19.85 38.33 -30.38
CA ILE A 13 -20.87 39.27 -29.89
C ILE A 13 -20.22 40.63 -29.76
N HIS A 14 -20.69 41.49 -30.66
CA HIS A 14 -20.37 42.89 -30.80
C HIS A 14 -21.42 43.70 -30.01
N THR A 15 -20.99 44.50 -29.04
CA THR A 15 -21.80 45.59 -28.49
C THR A 15 -20.97 46.88 -28.39
N GLN A 16 -21.60 47.95 -28.87
CA GLN A 16 -21.04 49.26 -29.17
C GLN A 16 -20.78 50.13 -27.93
N VAL A 17 -19.65 50.82 -27.97
CA VAL A 17 -19.36 52.22 -27.59
C VAL A 17 -20.21 52.90 -26.50
N LEU A 18 -19.54 53.34 -25.44
CA LEU A 18 -19.50 54.76 -24.99
C LEU A 18 -18.43 54.91 -23.90
N LYS A 19 -17.39 55.72 -24.19
CA LYS A 19 -16.38 56.15 -23.21
C LYS A 19 -16.89 57.41 -22.50
N PRO A 20 -16.94 57.44 -21.17
CA PRO A 20 -16.72 58.68 -20.43
C PRO A 20 -15.31 58.67 -19.85
N PHE A 21 -14.61 59.78 -20.09
CA PHE A 21 -13.41 60.18 -19.38
C PHE A 21 -13.62 60.08 -17.87
N PHE A 22 -12.74 59.39 -17.14
CA PHE A 22 -12.28 59.83 -15.81
C PHE A 22 -11.07 58.99 -15.37
N ASN A 23 -10.02 59.71 -15.01
CA ASN A 23 -8.76 59.19 -14.48
C ASN A 23 -9.00 58.44 -13.15
N ARG A 24 -8.68 57.15 -13.07
CA ARG A 24 -8.62 56.41 -11.80
C ARG A 24 -7.58 55.29 -11.88
N ASN A 25 -6.59 55.38 -10.97
CA ASN A 25 -5.58 54.40 -10.64
C ASN A 25 -5.99 52.94 -10.92
N VAL A 26 -5.23 52.27 -11.79
CA VAL A 26 -5.33 50.83 -12.04
C VAL A 26 -4.84 50.09 -10.79
N ARG A 27 -5.76 49.73 -9.88
CA ARG A 27 -5.50 48.62 -8.95
C ARG A 27 -5.78 47.35 -9.73
N THR A 28 -4.72 46.65 -10.12
CA THR A 28 -4.80 45.27 -10.58
C THR A 28 -5.39 44.45 -9.43
N PHE A 29 -6.68 44.12 -9.52
CA PHE A 29 -7.26 43.08 -8.68
C PHE A 29 -6.71 41.75 -9.18
N SER A 30 -5.67 41.26 -8.53
CA SER A 30 -5.28 39.87 -8.62
C SER A 30 -6.47 39.05 -8.15
N SER A 31 -7.20 38.44 -9.08
CA SER A 31 -8.23 37.45 -8.75
C SER A 31 -7.51 36.25 -8.14
N CYS A 32 -7.36 36.29 -6.82
CA CYS A 32 -7.04 35.11 -6.03
C CYS A 32 -8.31 34.26 -5.97
N ASN A 33 -8.58 33.49 -7.03
CA ASN A 33 -9.42 32.30 -6.94
C ASN A 33 -8.69 31.24 -6.11
N SER A 34 -8.40 31.56 -4.85
CA SER A 34 -8.08 30.57 -3.83
C SER A 34 -9.43 30.05 -3.36
N VAL A 35 -9.83 28.88 -3.85
CA VAL A 35 -10.93 28.13 -3.24
C VAL A 35 -10.52 27.84 -1.79
N ALA A 36 -10.99 28.69 -0.87
CA ALA A 36 -10.71 28.57 0.54
C ALA A 36 -11.29 27.24 1.03
N SER A 37 -10.42 26.26 1.26
CA SER A 37 -10.82 24.96 1.82
C SER A 37 -10.91 25.11 3.34
N PHE A 38 -12.07 24.77 3.90
CA PHE A 38 -12.27 24.81 5.36
C PHE A 38 -11.37 23.76 6.05
N LYS A 39 -10.62 24.21 7.06
CA LYS A 39 -9.85 23.34 7.97
C LYS A 39 -10.32 23.61 9.39
N SER A 40 -10.78 22.56 10.07
CA SER A 40 -11.15 22.64 11.49
C SER A 40 -9.94 22.40 12.40
N ALA A 41 -10.08 22.78 13.67
CA ALA A 41 -9.12 22.45 14.73
C ALA A 41 -8.95 20.93 14.95
N GLN A 42 -9.88 20.12 14.45
CA GLN A 42 -9.87 18.66 14.56
C GLN A 42 -9.53 17.99 13.20
N SER A 43 -9.01 18.75 12.24
CA SER A 43 -8.64 18.18 10.93
C SER A 43 -7.43 17.25 11.05
N LEU A 44 -7.35 16.26 10.15
CA LEU A 44 -6.23 15.30 10.11
C LEU A 44 -4.87 15.99 9.98
N HIS A 45 -4.83 17.11 9.25
CA HIS A 45 -3.62 17.91 9.09
C HIS A 45 -3.17 18.57 10.41
N SER A 46 -4.11 18.86 11.32
CA SER A 46 -3.80 19.45 12.63
C SER A 46 -3.29 18.41 13.62
N HIS A 47 -3.86 17.20 13.60
CA HIS A 47 -3.49 16.13 14.53
C HIS A 47 -2.29 15.32 14.07
N TYR A 48 -2.07 15.22 12.76
CA TYR A 48 -1.03 14.39 12.17
C TYR A 48 -0.21 15.20 11.15
N PRO A 49 0.56 16.20 11.61
CA PRO A 49 1.29 17.11 10.73
C PRO A 49 2.35 16.41 9.88
N ASP A 50 2.95 15.32 10.40
CA ASP A 50 4.01 14.57 9.71
C ASP A 50 3.47 13.43 8.82
N SER A 51 2.16 13.23 8.79
CA SER A 51 1.53 12.20 7.96
C SER A 51 1.31 12.70 6.54
N ASN A 52 1.52 11.82 5.56
CA ASN A 52 1.09 12.09 4.21
C ASN A 52 -0.43 11.87 4.11
N LEU A 53 -1.19 12.96 3.93
CA LEU A 53 -2.65 12.95 3.80
C LEU A 53 -3.12 12.88 2.34
N ASP A 54 -2.20 12.73 1.39
CA ASP A 54 -2.54 12.55 -0.02
C ASP A 54 -3.16 11.16 -0.25
N PRO A 55 -4.46 11.09 -0.63
CA PRO A 55 -5.13 9.81 -0.84
C PRO A 55 -4.61 9.05 -2.07
N TYR A 56 -3.84 9.71 -2.94
CA TYR A 56 -3.26 9.10 -4.15
C TYR A 56 -1.80 8.71 -3.98
N SER A 57 -1.19 9.03 -2.85
CA SER A 57 0.17 8.60 -2.59
C SER A 57 0.20 7.09 -2.35
N PRO A 58 0.97 6.32 -3.14
CA PRO A 58 1.13 4.89 -2.90
C PRO A 58 1.77 4.70 -1.52
N PRO A 59 1.35 3.68 -0.75
CA PRO A 59 1.95 3.39 0.55
C PRO A 59 3.45 3.13 0.34
N SER A 60 4.29 3.96 0.96
CA SER A 60 5.75 3.80 0.90
C SER A 60 6.17 2.59 1.74
N SER A 61 5.99 1.40 1.18
CA SER A 61 6.50 0.17 1.78
C SER A 61 8.00 0.12 1.47
N LYS A 62 8.82 0.51 2.44
CA LYS A 62 10.25 0.21 2.39
C LYS A 62 10.39 -1.31 2.52
N HIS A 63 10.54 -2.01 1.40
CA HIS A 63 10.66 -3.47 1.33
C HIS A 63 12.06 -3.98 1.69
N SER A 64 12.77 -3.30 2.60
CA SER A 64 14.02 -3.84 3.13
C SER A 64 13.65 -4.81 4.24
N SER A 65 13.97 -6.09 4.04
CA SER A 65 13.77 -7.13 5.06
C SER A 65 14.72 -7.02 6.26
N ILE A 66 15.79 -6.25 6.07
CA ILE A 66 16.87 -6.07 7.03
C ILE A 66 17.16 -4.58 7.13
N ASP A 67 17.20 -4.05 8.34
CA ASP A 67 17.61 -2.67 8.64
C ASP A 67 19.13 -2.50 8.60
N SER A 68 19.60 -1.25 8.62
CA SER A 68 21.02 -0.91 8.73
C SER A 68 21.71 -1.60 9.92
N ASP A 69 20.96 -1.86 11.00
CA ASP A 69 21.44 -2.49 12.23
C ASP A 69 21.40 -4.03 12.17
N ASN A 70 21.20 -4.63 10.99
CA ASN A 70 21.03 -6.08 10.79
C ASN A 70 19.86 -6.69 11.59
N ASN A 71 18.83 -5.88 11.86
CA ASN A 71 17.60 -6.31 12.51
C ASN A 71 16.54 -6.73 11.49
N PHE A 72 15.68 -7.65 11.89
CA PHE A 72 14.56 -8.11 11.06
C PHE A 72 13.41 -7.10 11.12
N THR A 73 12.98 -6.61 9.96
CA THR A 73 11.97 -5.54 9.85
C THR A 73 10.52 -6.03 9.92
N GLY A 74 10.31 -7.35 9.96
CA GLY A 74 8.98 -7.96 9.88
C GLY A 74 8.53 -8.27 8.44
N TYR A 75 9.29 -7.88 7.41
CA TYR A 75 8.93 -8.16 6.03
C TYR A 75 9.22 -9.62 5.64
N ILE A 76 8.17 -10.38 5.29
CA ILE A 76 8.26 -11.78 4.85
C ILE A 76 7.85 -11.89 3.38
N PRO A 77 8.76 -12.28 2.47
CA PRO A 77 8.43 -12.43 1.05
C PRO A 77 7.64 -13.72 0.81
N ILE A 78 6.35 -13.58 0.52
CA ILE A 78 5.42 -14.70 0.29
C ILE A 78 5.88 -15.57 -0.89
N ASP A 79 6.46 -14.97 -1.93
CA ASP A 79 6.94 -15.67 -3.13
C ASP A 79 8.08 -16.66 -2.86
N LYS A 80 8.79 -16.49 -1.73
CA LYS A 80 9.89 -17.37 -1.31
C LYS A 80 9.45 -18.47 -0.35
N LEU A 81 8.15 -18.55 -0.02
CA LEU A 81 7.57 -19.56 0.85
C LEU A 81 6.88 -20.64 0.01
N GLN A 82 7.01 -21.90 0.43
CA GLN A 82 6.20 -22.99 -0.08
C GLN A 82 5.00 -23.17 0.83
N ILE A 83 3.81 -22.86 0.30
CA ILE A 83 2.55 -22.93 1.05
C ILE A 83 1.74 -24.10 0.50
N SER A 84 1.36 -25.03 1.39
CA SER A 84 0.54 -26.19 1.08
C SER A 84 -0.70 -26.21 1.96
N HIS A 85 -1.86 -26.56 1.38
CA HIS A 85 -3.13 -26.62 2.08
C HIS A 85 -3.58 -28.07 2.20
N MET A 86 -4.01 -28.49 3.39
CA MET A 86 -4.41 -29.86 3.65
C MET A 86 -5.58 -29.95 4.64
N LYS A 87 -6.15 -31.15 4.76
CA LYS A 87 -7.21 -31.45 5.72
C LYS A 87 -6.62 -31.64 7.11
N SER A 88 -7.36 -31.26 8.15
CA SER A 88 -6.97 -31.59 9.53
C SER A 88 -7.25 -33.08 9.79
N SER A 89 -6.31 -33.75 10.46
CA SER A 89 -6.32 -35.21 10.65
C SER A 89 -7.01 -35.66 11.96
N GLY A 90 -7.95 -34.88 12.48
CA GLY A 90 -8.63 -35.19 13.75
C GLY A 90 -9.82 -36.16 13.58
N PRO A 91 -10.21 -36.93 14.62
CA PRO A 91 -11.42 -37.75 14.62
C PRO A 91 -12.65 -36.86 14.31
N GLY A 92 -13.37 -37.22 13.24
CA GLY A 92 -14.01 -36.24 12.35
C GLY A 92 -15.46 -35.80 12.63
N GLY A 93 -15.87 -34.83 11.79
CA GLY A 93 -17.21 -34.26 11.57
C GLY A 93 -17.31 -33.62 10.17
N GLN A 94 -18.47 -33.09 9.74
CA GLN A 94 -18.70 -32.63 8.34
C GLN A 94 -17.67 -31.63 7.80
N ASN A 95 -17.23 -30.67 8.63
CA ASN A 95 -16.28 -29.64 8.20
C ASN A 95 -14.84 -30.15 8.07
N VAL A 96 -14.45 -31.16 8.85
CA VAL A 96 -13.08 -31.71 8.90
C VAL A 96 -12.73 -32.49 7.63
N ASN A 97 -13.69 -33.26 7.10
CA ASN A 97 -13.47 -34.10 5.91
C ASN A 97 -13.60 -33.33 4.59
N LYS A 98 -14.30 -32.18 4.63
CA LYS A 98 -14.69 -31.44 3.42
C LYS A 98 -13.78 -30.24 3.12
N VAL A 99 -13.19 -29.60 4.13
CA VAL A 99 -12.47 -28.33 3.94
C VAL A 99 -10.99 -28.47 4.31
N ASN A 100 -10.11 -27.93 3.46
CA ASN A 100 -8.68 -27.81 3.73
C ASN A 100 -8.43 -26.66 4.70
N THR A 101 -8.49 -26.95 6.00
CA THR A 101 -8.34 -25.94 7.06
C THR A 101 -6.92 -25.83 7.60
N LYS A 102 -6.03 -26.80 7.31
CA LYS A 102 -4.63 -26.78 7.73
C LYS A 102 -3.76 -26.19 6.62
N VAL A 103 -2.83 -25.32 7.00
CA VAL A 103 -1.81 -24.76 6.11
C VAL A 103 -0.42 -25.15 6.62
N GLU A 104 0.38 -25.73 5.75
CA GLU A 104 1.80 -26.03 5.97
C GLU A 104 2.64 -25.01 5.20
N VAL A 105 3.57 -24.35 5.88
CA VAL A 105 4.49 -23.37 5.29
C VAL A 105 5.91 -23.87 5.45
N ARG A 106 6.63 -24.06 4.34
CA ARG A 106 8.01 -24.53 4.30
C ARG A 106 8.89 -23.50 3.61
N PHE A 107 10.08 -23.29 4.12
CA PHE A 107 11.11 -22.51 3.46
C PHE A 107 12.49 -22.99 3.90
N HIS A 108 13.49 -22.74 3.06
CA HIS A 108 14.87 -23.11 3.35
C HIS A 108 15.58 -21.96 4.07
N ILE A 109 16.03 -22.21 5.30
CA ILE A 109 16.59 -21.19 6.21
C ILE A 109 17.87 -20.57 5.64
N GLN A 110 18.76 -21.38 5.07
CA GLN A 110 20.06 -20.89 4.58
C GLN A 110 19.89 -19.91 3.39
N SER A 111 19.01 -20.23 2.44
CA SER A 111 18.75 -19.39 1.25
C SER A 111 17.88 -18.15 1.53
N ALA A 112 17.33 -17.99 2.73
CA ALA A 112 16.46 -16.87 3.07
C ALA A 112 17.28 -15.57 3.21
N THR A 113 17.18 -14.66 2.24
CA THR A 113 17.89 -13.36 2.28
C THR A 113 17.28 -12.36 3.25
N TRP A 114 16.05 -12.61 3.71
CA TRP A 114 15.28 -11.69 4.54
C TRP A 114 15.46 -11.92 6.05
N ILE A 115 16.21 -12.96 6.42
CA ILE A 115 16.51 -13.30 7.80
C ILE A 115 17.98 -12.93 8.08
N PRO A 116 18.27 -12.13 9.12
CA PRO A 116 19.63 -11.87 9.58
C PRO A 116 20.38 -13.15 9.96
N SER A 117 21.71 -13.15 9.77
CA SER A 117 22.57 -14.31 10.03
C SER A 117 22.49 -14.81 11.47
N TRP A 118 22.46 -13.90 12.44
CA TRP A 118 22.40 -14.25 13.87
C TRP A 118 21.11 -14.98 14.24
N ILE A 119 19.99 -14.69 13.56
CA ILE A 119 18.71 -15.40 13.74
C ILE A 119 18.78 -16.79 13.12
N LYS A 120 19.36 -16.90 11.91
CA LYS A 120 19.49 -18.21 11.23
C LYS A 120 20.20 -19.24 12.10
N THR A 121 21.31 -18.85 12.74
CA THR A 121 22.08 -19.74 13.61
C THR A 121 21.24 -20.22 14.80
N LYS A 122 20.54 -19.31 15.48
CA LYS A 122 19.67 -19.64 16.62
C LYS A 122 18.55 -20.60 16.21
N VAL A 123 17.88 -20.33 15.09
CA VAL A 123 16.77 -21.17 14.61
C VAL A 123 17.25 -22.58 14.26
N ILE A 124 18.44 -22.73 13.67
CA ILE A 124 19.02 -24.05 13.35
C ILE A 124 19.38 -24.80 14.65
N GLU A 125 19.96 -24.10 15.61
CA GLU A 125 20.31 -24.69 16.91
C GLU A 125 19.07 -25.15 17.68
N GLU A 126 18.04 -24.31 17.76
CA GLU A 126 16.78 -24.62 18.44
C GLU A 126 15.96 -25.69 17.71
N GLY A 127 15.94 -25.64 16.37
CA GLY A 127 15.27 -26.64 15.54
C GLY A 127 15.86 -28.04 15.73
N SER A 128 17.16 -28.14 16.02
CA SER A 128 17.84 -29.40 16.33
C SER A 128 17.42 -29.99 17.69
N LYS A 129 16.89 -29.15 18.59
CA LYS A 129 16.37 -29.55 19.92
C LYS A 129 14.86 -29.88 19.88
N GLY A 130 14.27 -30.00 18.69
CA GLY A 130 12.83 -29.97 18.45
C GLY A 130 11.97 -30.95 19.27
N PRO A 131 10.70 -30.60 19.53
CA PRO A 131 9.78 -31.44 20.29
C PRO A 131 9.48 -32.75 19.54
N LYS A 132 9.51 -33.89 20.25
CA LYS A 132 9.15 -35.21 19.70
C LYS A 132 7.68 -35.21 19.28
N ILE A 133 7.44 -34.99 17.99
CA ILE A 133 6.12 -35.17 17.39
C ILE A 133 5.80 -36.66 17.48
N LYS A 134 4.90 -37.03 18.41
CA LYS A 134 4.36 -38.39 18.47
C LYS A 134 3.54 -38.58 17.19
N ASN A 135 4.05 -39.36 16.25
CA ASN A 135 3.27 -39.85 15.12
C ASN A 135 2.11 -40.69 15.67
N GLN A 136 0.90 -40.14 15.69
CA GLN A 136 -0.32 -40.84 16.12
C GLN A 136 -1.01 -41.55 14.95
N ASN A 137 -0.25 -42.22 14.08
CA ASN A 137 -0.81 -43.01 12.99
C ASN A 137 -0.28 -44.45 13.04
N GLN A 138 -0.80 -45.23 13.98
CA GLN A 138 -0.79 -46.68 13.94
C GLN A 138 -2.09 -47.18 14.58
N ALA A 139 -3.10 -47.39 13.74
CA ALA A 139 -4.30 -48.18 13.99
C ALA A 139 -4.75 -48.71 12.63
#